data_AF-A0A424STC5-F1
#
_entry.id   AF-A0A424STC5-F1
#
_cell.length_a   1.000
_cell.length_b   1.000
_cell.length_c   1.000
_cell.angle_alpha   90.00
_cell.angle_beta   90.00
_cell.angle_gamma   90.00
#
_symmetry.space_group_name_H-M   'P 1'
#
loop_
_entity.id
_entity.type
_entity.pdbx_description
1 polymer ?
#
loop_
_entity_poly.entity_id
_entity_poly.type
_entity_poly.pdbx_seq_one_letter_code
_entity_poly.pdbx_strand_id
1 'polypeptide(L)'
;MYFRILLFGLLTSCAAPPPPKPVLMPPTKALASQPNEETIYTLGYMSDYEIWEFLKENPSEKDVLDTFGFPDSVWLDDGGSTKYLYYFISEMQDYNTIEISARSDSVSGFEWD
;
A
#
# COMPACT_ATOMS: atom_id res chain seq x y z
N MET A 1 -27.22 -50.29 -21.65
CA MET A 1 -25.83 -50.44 -21.20
C MET A 1 -24.99 -49.18 -21.49
N TYR A 2 -25.45 -47.96 -21.15
CA TYR A 2 -24.67 -46.71 -21.35
C TYR A 2 -24.97 -45.59 -20.34
N PHE A 3 -25.82 -45.81 -19.33
CA PHE A 3 -26.26 -44.73 -18.42
C PHE A 3 -25.52 -44.68 -17.07
N ARG A 4 -24.61 -45.64 -16.81
CA ARG A 4 -23.90 -45.75 -15.52
C ARG A 4 -22.48 -45.18 -15.51
N ILE A 5 -21.96 -44.74 -16.66
CA ILE A 5 -20.57 -44.25 -16.79
C ILE A 5 -20.49 -42.72 -16.70
N LEU A 6 -21.63 -42.01 -16.78
CA LEU A 6 -21.67 -40.54 -16.81
C LEU A 6 -21.58 -39.87 -15.43
N LEU A 7 -21.67 -40.61 -14.33
CA LEU A 7 -21.67 -40.03 -12.97
C LEU A 7 -20.28 -39.93 -12.31
N PHE A 8 -19.23 -40.51 -12.90
CA PHE A 8 -17.89 -40.56 -12.30
C PHE A 8 -16.92 -39.49 -12.82
N GLY A 9 -17.33 -38.65 -13.78
CA GLY A 9 -16.47 -37.64 -14.40
C GLY A 9 -16.54 -36.22 -13.80
N LEU A 10 -17.31 -36.01 -12.72
CA LEU A 10 -17.63 -34.65 -12.22
C LEU A 10 -16.89 -34.25 -10.93
N LEU A 11 -15.99 -35.09 -10.40
CA LEU A 11 -15.39 -34.89 -9.07
C LEU A 11 -13.89 -34.56 -9.06
N THR A 12 -13.23 -34.36 -10.20
CA THR A 12 -11.76 -34.16 -10.26
C THR A 12 -11.30 -32.73 -10.54
N SER A 13 -12.20 -31.75 -10.59
CA SER A 13 -11.82 -30.34 -10.86
C SER A 13 -11.76 -29.48 -9.60
N CYS A 14 -11.12 -29.98 -8.53
CA CYS A 14 -10.65 -29.11 -7.44
C CYS A 14 -9.19 -28.72 -7.73
N ALA A 15 -8.99 -27.77 -8.64
CA ALA A 15 -7.73 -27.03 -8.68
C ALA A 15 -7.70 -26.14 -7.44
N ALA A 16 -6.75 -26.35 -6.54
CA ALA A 16 -6.56 -25.45 -5.40
C ALA A 16 -6.32 -24.02 -5.94
N PRO A 17 -6.92 -22.98 -5.33
CA PRO A 17 -6.65 -21.61 -5.73
C PRO A 17 -5.13 -21.35 -5.62
N PRO A 18 -4.57 -20.54 -6.54
CA PRO A 18 -3.15 -20.19 -6.46
C PRO A 18 -2.84 -19.57 -5.10
N PRO A 19 -1.63 -19.81 -4.55
CA PRO A 19 -1.24 -19.19 -3.30
C PRO A 19 -1.37 -17.66 -3.41
N PRO A 20 -1.81 -16.97 -2.35
CA PRO A 20 -1.92 -15.52 -2.38
C PRO A 20 -0.55 -14.91 -2.71
N LYS A 21 -0.54 -13.94 -3.62
CA LYS A 21 0.68 -13.20 -3.97
C LYS A 21 1.17 -12.50 -2.69
N PRO A 22 2.45 -12.63 -2.32
CA PRO A 22 3.00 -11.91 -1.18
C PRO A 22 2.80 -10.40 -1.34
N VAL A 23 2.39 -9.73 -0.27
CA VAL A 23 2.34 -8.27 -0.22
C VAL A 23 3.77 -7.75 -0.10
N LEU A 24 4.17 -6.87 -1.01
CA LEU A 24 5.46 -6.19 -0.95
C LEU A 24 5.33 -4.93 -0.11
N MET A 25 6.20 -4.81 0.89
CA MET A 25 6.25 -3.64 1.77
C MET A 25 7.21 -2.60 1.20
N PRO A 26 6.84 -1.32 1.16
CA PRO A 26 7.76 -0.25 0.76
C PRO A 26 8.91 -0.12 1.77
N PRO A 27 10.08 0.38 1.33
CA PRO A 27 11.20 0.65 2.24
C PRO A 27 10.87 1.80 3.21
N THR A 28 11.51 1.78 4.37
CA THR A 28 11.46 2.88 5.36
C THR A 28 12.74 3.71 5.32
N LYS A 29 12.70 4.93 5.86
CA LYS A 29 13.89 5.79 6.01
C LYS A 29 15.06 5.08 6.71
N ALA A 30 14.78 4.22 7.70
CA ALA A 30 15.82 3.49 8.45
C ALA A 30 16.53 2.41 7.62
N LEU A 31 15.85 1.84 6.61
CA LEU A 31 16.38 0.78 5.75
C LEU A 31 16.95 1.33 4.44
N ALA A 32 16.54 2.54 4.05
CA ALA A 32 17.10 3.22 2.89
C ALA A 32 18.56 3.58 3.16
N SER A 33 19.48 2.92 2.47
CA SER A 33 20.91 3.23 2.52
C SER A 33 21.28 4.53 1.79
N GLN A 34 20.29 5.32 1.38
CA GLN A 34 20.46 6.58 0.66
C GLN A 34 20.12 7.77 1.57
N PRO A 35 20.80 8.92 1.42
CA PRO A 35 20.43 10.14 2.13
C PRO A 35 18.95 10.46 1.88
N ASN A 36 18.28 11.08 2.86
CA ASN A 36 16.88 11.51 2.78
C ASN A 36 16.57 12.00 1.37
N GLU A 37 15.66 11.30 0.69
CA GLU A 37 15.31 11.60 -0.69
C GLU A 37 14.71 13.01 -0.76
N GLU A 38 15.34 13.91 -1.52
CA GLU A 38 14.82 15.26 -1.76
C GLU A 38 13.60 15.15 -2.68
N THR A 39 12.43 15.12 -2.07
CA THR A 39 11.13 15.13 -2.75
C THR A 39 10.47 16.52 -2.70
N ILE A 40 9.45 16.73 -3.51
CA ILE A 40 8.67 17.98 -3.49
C ILE A 40 8.05 18.26 -2.10
N TYR A 41 7.67 17.22 -1.36
CA TYR A 41 7.19 17.35 0.01
C TYR A 41 8.30 17.75 0.98
N THR A 42 9.42 17.01 1.00
CA THR A 42 10.53 17.26 1.94
C THR A 42 11.22 18.61 1.72
N LEU A 43 11.13 19.16 0.51
CA LEU A 43 11.60 20.52 0.17
C LEU A 43 10.59 21.61 0.56
N GLY A 44 9.41 21.25 1.06
CA GLY A 44 8.36 22.20 1.48
C GLY A 44 7.66 22.89 0.31
N TYR A 45 7.60 22.25 -0.86
CA TYR A 45 6.96 22.81 -2.06
C TYR A 45 5.48 22.46 -2.19
N MET A 46 4.89 21.80 -1.21
CA MET A 46 3.47 21.49 -1.18
C MET A 46 2.82 22.07 0.07
N SER A 47 1.68 22.72 -0.13
CA SER A 47 0.76 23.08 0.94
C SER A 47 -0.11 21.90 1.36
N ASP A 48 -0.71 21.96 2.55
CA ASP A 48 -1.63 20.92 3.04
C ASP A 48 -2.81 20.67 2.10
N TYR A 49 -3.28 21.72 1.41
CA TYR A 49 -4.34 21.60 0.42
C TYR A 49 -3.89 20.81 -0.82
N GLU A 50 -2.69 21.08 -1.34
CA GLU A 50 -2.13 20.33 -2.48
C GLU A 50 -1.85 18.87 -2.12
N ILE A 51 -1.42 18.61 -0.89
CA ILE A 51 -1.26 17.26 -0.36
C ILE A 51 -2.60 16.53 -0.31
N TRP A 52 -3.63 17.19 0.23
CA TRP A 52 -4.98 16.63 0.29
C TRP A 52 -5.55 16.35 -1.11
N GLU A 53 -5.38 17.28 -2.06
CA GLU A 53 -5.80 17.07 -3.45
C GLU A 53 -5.05 15.89 -4.09
N PHE A 54 -3.73 15.82 -3.92
CA PHE A 54 -2.93 14.70 -4.43
C PHE A 54 -3.42 13.36 -3.90
N LEU A 55 -3.58 13.21 -2.58
CA LEU A 55 -3.98 11.95 -1.95
C LEU A 55 -5.41 11.54 -2.31
N LYS A 56 -6.30 12.50 -2.51
CA LYS A 56 -7.70 12.26 -2.89
C LYS A 56 -7.86 11.67 -4.30
N GLU A 57 -6.92 11.89 -5.20
CA GLU A 57 -6.91 11.31 -6.55
C GLU A 57 -6.47 9.83 -6.58
N ASN A 58 -6.36 9.19 -5.42
CA ASN A 58 -5.97 7.79 -5.25
C ASN A 58 -4.64 7.43 -5.96
N PRO A 59 -3.55 8.17 -5.73
CA PRO A 59 -2.25 7.94 -6.37
C PRO A 59 -1.71 6.54 -6.04
N SER A 60 -0.79 6.04 -6.87
CA SER A 60 -0.16 4.75 -6.60
C SER A 60 0.79 4.81 -5.40
N GLU A 61 1.15 3.66 -4.82
CA GLU A 61 2.22 3.59 -3.80
C GLU A 61 3.50 4.26 -4.29
N LYS A 62 3.86 4.02 -5.55
CA LYS A 62 5.03 4.64 -6.16
C LYS A 62 4.91 6.17 -6.19
N ASP A 63 3.78 6.71 -6.62
CA ASP A 63 3.60 8.16 -6.69
C ASP A 63 3.65 8.80 -5.30
N VAL A 64 3.12 8.11 -4.28
CA VAL A 64 3.25 8.53 -2.88
C VAL A 64 4.71 8.59 -2.47
N LEU A 65 5.49 7.53 -2.72
CA LEU A 65 6.91 7.52 -2.35
C LEU A 65 7.73 8.56 -3.12
N ASP A 66 7.45 8.77 -4.40
CA ASP A 66 8.13 9.80 -5.21
C ASP A 66 7.78 11.23 -4.71
N THR A 67 6.56 11.44 -4.22
CA THR A 67 6.10 12.75 -3.71
C THR A 67 6.55 13.02 -2.27
N PHE A 68 6.38 12.06 -1.36
CA PHE A 68 6.59 12.23 0.08
C PHE A 68 7.94 11.70 0.57
N GLY A 69 8.61 10.87 -0.22
CA GLY A 69 9.79 10.12 0.18
C GLY A 69 9.41 8.85 0.95
N PHE A 70 10.41 8.16 1.50
CA PHE A 70 10.14 6.97 2.30
C PHE A 70 9.48 7.31 3.65
N PRO A 71 8.52 6.49 4.11
CA PRO A 71 7.90 6.65 5.42
C PRO A 71 8.86 6.29 6.56
N ASP A 72 8.57 6.82 7.76
CA ASP A 72 9.30 6.49 8.99
C ASP A 72 9.01 5.05 9.44
N SER A 73 7.77 4.60 9.29
CA SER A 73 7.38 3.22 9.54
C SER A 73 6.27 2.74 8.60
N VAL A 74 6.20 1.42 8.41
CA VAL A 74 5.17 0.80 7.58
C VAL A 74 4.60 -0.39 8.33
N TRP A 75 3.28 -0.52 8.31
CA TRP A 75 2.55 -1.65 8.87
C TRP A 75 1.61 -2.26 7.83
N LEU A 76 1.34 -3.56 7.92
CA LEU A 76 0.35 -4.27 7.11
C LEU A 76 -0.72 -4.77 8.07
N ASP A 77 -1.99 -4.53 7.75
CA ASP A 77 -3.10 -5.08 8.55
C ASP A 77 -3.05 -6.61 8.63
N ASP A 78 -3.68 -7.16 9.67
CA ASP A 78 -3.77 -8.61 9.86
C ASP A 78 -4.42 -9.34 8.66
N GLY A 79 -5.28 -8.63 7.92
CA GLY A 79 -5.94 -9.13 6.70
C GLY A 79 -5.07 -9.10 5.45
N GLY A 80 -3.91 -8.44 5.47
CA GLY A 80 -3.04 -8.26 4.32
C GLY A 80 -3.68 -7.45 3.18
N SER A 81 -4.64 -6.59 3.52
CA SER A 81 -5.44 -5.79 2.60
C SER A 81 -5.00 -4.33 2.48
N THR A 82 -4.39 -3.77 3.52
CA THR A 82 -4.02 -2.35 3.61
C THR A 82 -2.64 -2.20 4.26
N LYS A 83 -1.77 -1.48 3.57
CA LYS A 83 -0.49 -1.01 4.11
C LYS A 83 -0.70 0.39 4.69
N TYR A 84 -0.16 0.64 5.88
CA TYR A 84 -0.18 1.94 6.54
C TYR A 84 1.23 2.52 6.49
N LEU A 85 1.39 3.68 5.85
CA LEU A 85 2.63 4.42 5.78
C LEU A 85 2.55 5.60 6.75
N TYR A 86 3.48 5.65 7.69
CA TYR A 86 3.53 6.68 8.73
C TYR A 86 4.66 7.68 8.47
N TYR A 87 4.32 8.97 8.48
CA TYR A 87 5.26 10.08 8.34
C TYR A 87 5.24 10.94 9.61
N PHE A 88 6.36 10.97 10.33
CA PHE A 88 6.45 11.64 11.62
C PHE A 88 6.46 13.18 11.47
N ILE A 89 5.62 13.84 12.26
CA ILE A 89 5.52 15.30 12.34
C ILE A 89 6.21 15.77 13.61
N SER A 90 7.39 16.37 13.46
CA SER A 90 8.25 16.71 14.59
C SER A 90 7.67 17.79 15.50
N GLU A 91 6.89 18.70 14.93
CA GLU A 91 6.29 19.87 15.59
C GLU A 91 5.15 19.47 16.51
N MET A 92 4.40 18.42 16.13
CA MET A 92 3.23 17.92 16.85
C MET A 92 3.53 16.65 17.65
N GLN A 93 4.69 16.02 17.42
CA GLN A 93 5.04 14.72 17.99
C GLN A 93 4.00 13.64 17.65
N ASP A 94 3.50 13.66 16.42
CA ASP A 94 2.47 12.76 15.90
C ASP A 94 2.84 12.24 14.50
N TYR A 95 1.95 11.48 13.86
CA TYR A 95 2.15 10.90 12.53
C TYR A 95 1.00 11.20 11.58
N ASN A 96 1.36 11.65 10.38
CA ASN A 96 0.48 11.54 9.22
C ASN A 96 0.44 10.09 8.75
N THR A 97 -0.73 9.64 8.32
CA THR A 97 -0.96 8.26 7.89
C THR A 97 -1.53 8.23 6.48
N ILE A 98 -0.90 7.44 5.60
CA ILE A 98 -1.43 7.13 4.27
C ILE A 98 -1.72 5.64 4.20
N GLU A 99 -2.94 5.30 3.80
CA GLU A 99 -3.39 3.92 3.60
C GLU A 99 -3.26 3.53 2.12
N ILE A 100 -2.53 2.45 1.84
CA ILE A 100 -2.37 1.89 0.51
C ILE A 100 -3.07 0.54 0.44
N SER A 101 -3.99 0.38 -0.50
CA SER A 101 -4.61 -0.92 -0.78
C SER A 101 -3.57 -1.89 -1.34
N ALA A 102 -3.33 -3.01 -0.64
CA ALA A 102 -2.44 -4.07 -1.10
C ALA A 102 -2.95 -4.78 -2.37
N ARG A 103 -4.20 -4.53 -2.76
CA ARG A 103 -4.84 -5.12 -3.95
C ARG A 103 -4.68 -4.25 -5.20
N SER A 104 -4.92 -2.95 -5.06
CA SER A 104 -4.89 -1.99 -6.17
C SER A 104 -3.60 -1.20 -6.27
N ASP A 105 -2.74 -1.27 -5.24
CA ASP A 105 -1.48 -0.52 -5.14
C ASP A 105 -1.69 1.00 -5.20
N SER A 106 -2.82 1.46 -4.64
CA SER A 106 -3.26 2.86 -4.67
C SER A 106 -3.73 3.31 -3.30
N VAL A 107 -3.67 4.63 -3.05
CA VAL A 107 -4.19 5.24 -1.83
C VAL A 107 -5.68 4.91 -1.67
N SER A 108 -6.05 4.37 -0.52
CA SER A 108 -7.43 4.03 -0.13
C SER A 108 -7.99 4.94 0.97
N GLY A 109 -7.12 5.66 1.68
CA GLY A 109 -7.46 6.53 2.79
C GLY A 109 -6.22 7.28 3.30
N PHE A 110 -6.43 8.33 4.09
CA PHE A 110 -5.35 9.07 4.73
C PHE A 110 -5.87 9.92 5.89
N GLU A 111 -4.99 10.19 6.84
CA GLU A 111 -5.13 11.17 7.93
C GLU A 111 -3.94 12.12 7.81
N TRP A 112 -4.23 13.42 7.67
CA TRP A 112 -3.23 14.45 7.41
C TRP A 112 -3.50 15.69 8.26
N ASP A 113 -2.59 15.97 9.19
CA ASP A 113 -2.61 17.07 10.15
C ASP A 113 -1.44 18.04 9.94
#